data_AF-A0A1F4VZ56-F1
#
_entry.id   AF-A0A1F4VZ56-F1
#
_cell.length_a   1.000
_cell.length_b   1.000
_cell.length_c   1.000
_cell.angle_alpha   90.00
_cell.angle_beta   90.00
_cell.angle_gamma   90.00
#
_symmetry.space_group_name_H-M   'P 1'
#
loop_
_entity.id
_entity.type
_entity.pdbx_description
1 polymer ?
#
loop_
_entity_poly.entity_id
_entity_poly.type
_entity_poly.pdbx_seq_one_letter_code
_entity_poly.pdbx_strand_id
1 'polypeptide(L)' 'MKITKEFNMGELVYKHPSAEEVLLDYGLHCAGCFANSFDTVEAGAKAHGMTDAEIDEMLERVNEVLNFQE' A
#
# COMPACT_ATOMS: atom_id res chain seq x y z
N MET A 1 1.03 14.36 2.61
CA MET A 1 0.11 13.53 3.46
C MET A 1 0.90 12.34 4.05
N LYS A 2 0.49 11.68 5.16
CA LYS A 2 1.17 10.46 5.65
C LYS A 2 0.25 9.23 5.63
N ILE A 3 0.56 8.26 4.78
CA ILE A 3 -0.08 6.94 4.72
C ILE A 3 0.48 6.06 5.84
N THR A 4 -0.40 5.35 6.54
CA THR A 4 -0.06 4.42 7.63
C THR A 4 -0.61 3.03 7.34
N LYS A 5 -0.23 2.06 8.16
CA LYS A 5 -0.60 0.65 8.02
C LYS A 5 -2.11 0.38 8.18
N GLU A 6 -2.82 1.26 8.88
CA GLU A 6 -4.26 1.21 9.10
C GLU A 6 -5.08 1.79 7.93
N PHE A 7 -4.41 2.39 6.93
CA PHE A 7 -5.09 2.96 5.78
C PHE A 7 -5.77 1.85 4.96
N ASN A 8 -6.95 2.13 4.41
CA ASN A 8 -7.61 1.16 3.52
C ASN A 8 -6.83 1.05 2.19
N MET A 9 -6.51 -0.18 1.80
CA MET A 9 -5.69 -0.45 0.62
C MET A 9 -6.38 0.00 -0.68
N GLY A 10 -7.67 -0.30 -0.84
CA GLY A 10 -8.44 0.10 -2.01
C GLY A 10 -8.54 1.62 -2.17
N GLU A 11 -8.77 2.33 -1.07
CA GLU A 11 -8.79 3.80 -1.07
C GLU A 11 -7.41 4.39 -1.38
N LEU A 12 -6.33 3.81 -0.85
CA LEU A 12 -4.97 4.25 -1.14
C LEU A 12 -4.70 4.22 -2.65
N VAL A 13 -4.94 3.08 -3.30
CA VAL A 13 -4.69 2.92 -4.74
C VAL A 13 -5.62 3.81 -5.58
N TYR A 14 -6.89 3.93 -5.18
CA TYR A 14 -7.86 4.78 -5.88
C TYR A 14 -7.50 6.28 -5.81
N LYS A 15 -7.12 6.77 -4.62
CA LYS A 15 -6.78 8.19 -4.41
C LYS A 15 -5.37 8.52 -4.88
N HIS A 16 -4.47 7.54 -4.83
CA HIS A 16 -3.06 7.71 -5.13
C HIS A 16 -2.57 6.61 -6.09
N PRO A 17 -2.89 6.70 -7.39
CA PRO A 17 -2.46 5.71 -8.37
C PRO A 17 -0.93 5.53 -8.43
N SER A 18 -0.15 6.55 -8.10
CA SER A 18 1.32 6.44 -8.02
C SER A 18 1.83 5.56 -6.88
N ALA A 19 1.02 5.31 -5.84
CA ALA A 19 1.35 4.34 -4.81
C ALA A 19 1.26 2.91 -5.34
N GLU A 20 0.50 2.66 -6.41
CA GLU A 20 0.34 1.33 -7.01
C GLU A 20 1.68 0.75 -7.48
N GLU A 21 2.54 1.56 -8.09
CA GLU A 21 3.86 1.12 -8.55
C GLU A 21 4.71 0.59 -7.39
N VAL A 22 4.70 1.28 -6.25
CA VAL A 22 5.42 0.83 -5.05
C VAL A 22 4.80 -0.45 -4.51
N LEU A 23 3.48 -0.53 -4.39
CA LEU A 23 2.80 -1.73 -3.89
C LEU A 23 3.10 -2.96 -4.76
N LEU A 24 3.16 -2.78 -6.08
CA LEU A 24 3.53 -3.84 -7.04
C LEU A 24 4.97 -4.33 -6.84
N ASP A 25 5.93 -3.44 -6.54
CA ASP A 25 7.31 -3.83 -6.23
C ASP A 25 7.40 -4.76 -5.01
N TYR A 26 6.48 -4.61 -4.04
CA TYR A 26 6.37 -5.49 -2.87
C TYR A 26 5.44 -6.70 -3.10
N GLY A 27 5.02 -6.93 -4.34
CA GLY A 27 4.19 -8.09 -4.72
C GLY A 27 2.70 -7.93 -4.45
N LEU A 28 2.24 -6.76 -4.03
CA LEU A 28 0.84 -6.47 -3.76
C LEU A 28 0.13 -6.01 -5.05
N HIS A 29 -0.39 -7.00 -5.78
CA HIS A 29 -1.16 -6.77 -7.00
C HIS A 29 -2.60 -6.39 -6.64
N CYS A 30 -2.85 -5.08 -6.50
CA CYS A 30 -4.13 -4.57 -6.00
C CYS A 30 -5.19 -4.31 -7.09
N ALA A 31 -4.81 -4.19 -8.36
CA ALA A 31 -5.67 -3.70 -9.45
C ALA A 31 -6.93 -4.55 -9.77
N GLY A 32 -7.10 -5.73 -9.18
CA GLY A 32 -8.19 -6.65 -9.53
C GLY A 32 -8.74 -7.52 -8.40
N CYS A 33 -8.26 -7.37 -7.16
CA CYS A 33 -8.73 -8.19 -6.05
C CYS A 33 -9.87 -7.47 -5.30
N PHE A 34 -11.10 -7.95 -5.43
CA PHE A 34 -12.26 -7.43 -4.67
C PHE A 34 -12.03 -7.45 -3.15
N ALA A 35 -11.19 -8.37 -2.65
CA ALA A 35 -10.85 -8.44 -1.23
C ALA A 35 -10.07 -7.20 -0.76
N ASN A 36 -9.19 -6.64 -1.60
CA ASN A 36 -8.35 -5.49 -1.24
C ASN A 36 -9.14 -4.19 -1.03
N SER A 37 -10.40 -4.13 -1.46
CA SER A 37 -11.26 -2.96 -1.24
C SER A 37 -11.63 -2.76 0.24
N PHE A 38 -11.51 -3.78 1.08
CA PHE A 38 -11.94 -3.73 2.48
C PHE A 38 -10.81 -3.87 3.50
N ASP A 39 -9.63 -4.31 3.07
CA ASP A 39 -8.49 -4.54 3.95
C ASP A 39 -7.68 -3.26 4.23
N THR A 40 -7.07 -3.21 5.41
CA THR A 40 -5.99 -2.25 5.68
C THR A 40 -4.73 -2.65 4.93
N VAL A 41 -3.79 -1.72 4.75
CA VAL A 41 -2.48 -2.00 4.16
C VAL A 41 -1.77 -3.13 4.92
N GLU A 42 -1.80 -3.09 6.25
CA GLU A 42 -1.18 -4.12 7.09
C GLU A 42 -1.81 -5.50 6.87
N ALA A 43 -3.14 -5.58 6.88
CA ALA A 43 -3.85 -6.85 6.77
C ALA A 43 -3.62 -7.49 5.39
N GLY A 44 -3.71 -6.68 4.33
CA GLY A 44 -3.44 -7.13 2.96
C GLY A 44 -1.99 -7.61 2.78
N ALA A 45 -1.02 -6.84 3.28
CA ALA A 45 0.39 -7.21 3.21
C ALA A 45 0.71 -8.51 4.00
N LYS A 46 0.15 -8.66 5.20
CA LYS A 46 0.33 -9.87 6.03
C LYS A 46 -0.31 -11.10 5.40
N ALA A 47 -1.44 -10.96 4.71
CA ALA A 47 -2.06 -12.07 3.97
C ALA A 47 -1.15 -12.59 2.84
N HIS A 48 -0.23 -11.75 2.36
CA HIS A 48 0.79 -12.08 1.37
C HIS A 48 2.15 -12.47 1.99
N GLY A 49 2.22 -12.62 3.32
CA GLY A 49 3.40 -13.12 4.02
C GLY A 49 4.46 -12.07 4.37
N MET A 50 4.15 -10.78 4.23
CA MET A 50 5.08 -9.72 4.61
C MET A 50 5.24 -9.60 6.12
N THR A 51 6.46 -9.31 6.56
CA THR A 51 6.81 -8.97 7.93
C THR A 51 6.49 -7.51 8.24
N ASP A 52 6.38 -7.15 9.53
CA ASP A 52 6.16 -5.76 9.94
C ASP A 52 7.25 -4.81 9.41
N ALA A 53 8.50 -5.27 9.35
CA ALA A 53 9.62 -4.49 8.82
C ALA A 53 9.49 -4.20 7.31
N GLU A 54 9.07 -5.19 6.52
CA GLU A 54 8.82 -5.01 5.08
C GLU A 54 7.62 -4.09 4.83
N ILE A 55 6.60 -4.13 5.69
CA ILE A 55 5.45 -3.23 5.62
C ILE A 55 5.86 -1.79 5.93
N ASP A 56 6.68 -1.58 6.96
CA ASP A 56 7.19 -0.26 7.32
C ASP A 56 8.05 0.33 6.19
N GLU A 57 8.96 -0.47 5.61
CA GLU A 57 9.80 -0.06 4.47
C GLU A 57 8.95 0.30 3.23
N MET A 58 7.95 -0.52 2.91
CA MET A 58 7.02 -0.24 1.82
C MET A 58 6.27 1.08 2.04
N LEU A 59 5.77 1.32 3.25
CA LEU A 59 5.06 2.55 3.59
C LEU A 59 5.97 3.78 3.56
N GLU A 60 7.24 3.65 3.92
CA GLU A 60 8.22 4.72 3.74
C GLU A 60 8.35 5.10 2.26
N ARG A 61 8.55 4.12 1.38
CA ARG A 61 8.64 4.36 -0.08
C ARG A 61 7.35 4.94 -0.66
N VAL A 62 6.18 4.47 -0.23
CA VAL A 62 4.88 5.05 -0.63
C VAL A 62 4.83 6.52 -0.24
N ASN A 63 5.16 6.85 1.02
CA ASN A 63 5.12 8.22 1.51
C ASN A 63 6.13 9.12 0.80
N GLU A 64 7.32 8.62 0.48
CA GLU A 64 8.31 9.34 -0.34
C GLU A 64 7.72 9.71 -1.69
N VAL A 65 7.23 8.72 -2.45
CA VAL A 65 6.64 8.95 -3.79
C VAL A 65 5.52 9.99 -3.75
N LEU A 66 4.63 9.91 -2.76
CA LEU A 66 3.52 10.86 -2.64
C LEU A 66 3.98 12.28 -2.28
N ASN A 67 5.00 12.42 -1.43
CA ASN A 67 5.53 13.74 -1.08
C ASN A 67 6.33 14.40 -2.22
N PHE A 68 6.92 13.62 -3.12
CA PHE A 68 7.64 14.15 -4.29
C PHE A 68 6.72 14.57 -5.45
N GLN A 69 5.44 14.19 -5.41
CA GLN A 69 4.44 14.53 -6.42
C GLN A 69 3.52 15.72 -6.02
N GLU A 70 3.64 16.21 -4.78
CA GLU A 70 3.01 17.45 -4.27
C GLU A 70 3.89 18.68 -4.55
#